data_AF-A0A1V5DXU9-F1
#
_entry.id   AF-A0A1V5DXU9-F1
#
_cell.length_a   1.000
_cell.length_b   1.000
_cell.length_c   1.000
_cell.angle_alpha   90.00
_cell.angle_beta   90.00
_cell.angle_gamma   90.00
#
_symmetry.space_group_name_H-M   'P 1'
#
loop_
_entity.id
_entity.type
_entity.pdbx_description
1 polymer ?
#
loop_
_entity_poly.entity_id
_entity_poly.type
_entity_poly.pdbx_seq_one_letter_code
_entity_poly.pdbx_strand_id
1 'polypeptide(L)'
;MFSTPGHTRDHLSFFLREPGILFPGEALGNPVMEREDLNKVEFLTSFTDYVRSIEKLMALRPFVKVIAMSHLYVYTGEDVPRFMDMALRDAHAYRELIESYLDMENGDVERATATMVRVEYDEKKSVYQERNAYVANVTAQVKAVAALRGRIDN
;
A
#
# COMPACT_ATOMS: atom_id res chain seq x y z
N MET A 1 -5.93 16.72 -11.11
CA MET A 1 -4.92 15.65 -11.20
C MET A 1 -3.91 15.87 -10.09
N PHE A 2 -3.53 14.82 -9.39
CA PHE A 2 -2.55 14.86 -8.30
C PHE A 2 -1.41 13.90 -8.63
N SER A 3 -0.17 14.36 -8.46
CA SER A 3 0.97 13.45 -8.42
C SER A 3 0.94 12.70 -7.08
N THR A 4 0.92 11.37 -7.16
CA THR A 4 0.75 10.45 -6.03
C THR A 4 1.78 9.32 -6.10
N PRO A 5 3.10 9.64 -6.08
CA PRO A 5 4.15 8.65 -6.20
C PRO A 5 4.16 7.70 -4.99
N GLY A 6 4.71 6.50 -5.18
CA GLY A 6 4.90 5.51 -4.11
C GLY A 6 4.63 4.09 -4.58
N HIS A 7 3.45 3.85 -5.18
CA HIS A 7 3.15 2.64 -5.96
C HIS A 7 4.15 2.54 -7.11
N THR A 8 4.03 3.43 -8.11
CA THR A 8 5.10 3.73 -9.06
C THR A 8 5.58 5.18 -8.88
N ARG A 9 6.69 5.55 -9.54
CA ARG A 9 7.26 6.91 -9.43
C ARG A 9 6.38 7.97 -10.11
N ASP A 10 5.67 7.57 -11.14
CA ASP A 10 4.84 8.40 -12.00
C ASP A 10 3.34 8.25 -11.71
N HIS A 11 2.98 7.55 -10.63
CA HIS A 11 1.58 7.27 -10.30
C HIS A 11 0.77 8.57 -10.09
N LEU A 12 -0.42 8.63 -10.70
CA LEU A 12 -1.32 9.77 -10.67
C LEU A 12 -2.67 9.39 -10.05
N SER A 13 -3.32 10.35 -9.39
CA SER A 13 -4.71 10.24 -8.97
C SER A 13 -5.56 11.37 -9.55
N PHE A 14 -6.84 11.09 -9.78
CA PHE A 14 -7.78 12.04 -10.36
C PHE A 14 -8.93 12.28 -9.40
N PHE A 15 -9.25 13.55 -9.16
CA PHE A 15 -10.42 13.94 -8.38
C PHE A 15 -11.30 14.84 -9.23
N LEU A 16 -12.53 14.40 -9.45
CA LEU A 16 -13.58 15.18 -10.08
C LEU A 16 -14.36 15.86 -8.96
N ARG A 17 -14.08 17.15 -8.70
CA ARG A 17 -14.67 17.87 -7.55
C ARG A 17 -16.19 17.88 -7.57
N GLU A 18 -16.76 18.05 -8.76
CA GLU A 18 -18.16 17.76 -9.05
C GLU A 18 -18.15 16.62 -10.07
N PRO A 19 -18.71 15.44 -9.74
CA PRO A 19 -19.65 15.18 -8.65
C PRO A 19 -19.05 14.76 -7.29
N GLY A 20 -17.73 14.74 -7.13
CA GLY A 20 -17.04 14.35 -5.89
C GLY A 20 -16.45 12.94 -5.95
N ILE A 21 -15.87 12.55 -7.08
CA ILE A 21 -15.33 11.20 -7.32
C ILE A 21 -13.81 11.24 -7.30
N LEU A 22 -13.21 10.44 -6.44
CA LEU A 22 -11.77 10.18 -6.40
C LEU A 22 -11.45 8.86 -7.10
N PHE A 23 -10.52 8.91 -8.05
CA PHE A 23 -9.89 7.76 -8.69
C PHE A 23 -8.44 7.69 -8.20
N PRO A 24 -8.16 6.91 -7.13
CA PRO A 24 -6.87 6.93 -6.47
C PRO A 24 -5.83 6.01 -7.14
N GLY A 25 -6.19 5.24 -8.17
CA GLY A 25 -5.32 4.18 -8.66
C GLY A 25 -5.03 3.17 -7.54
N GLU A 26 -3.75 2.83 -7.36
CA GLU A 26 -3.26 2.06 -6.20
C GLU A 26 -2.69 2.93 -5.07
N ALA A 27 -2.84 4.26 -5.13
CA ALA A 27 -2.29 5.18 -4.12
C ALA A 27 -2.92 5.01 -2.73
N LEU A 28 -4.11 4.40 -2.64
CA LEU A 28 -4.76 4.00 -1.38
C LEU A 28 -4.64 2.49 -1.12
N GLY A 29 -3.90 1.74 -1.94
CA GLY A 29 -3.85 0.29 -1.90
C GLY A 29 -5.09 -0.36 -2.52
N ASN A 30 -5.34 -1.62 -2.20
CA ASN A 30 -6.45 -2.39 -2.75
C ASN A 30 -7.22 -3.14 -1.65
N PRO A 31 -8.55 -3.25 -1.76
CA PRO A 31 -9.33 -4.14 -0.89
C PRO A 31 -8.86 -5.59 -0.99
N VAL A 32 -8.96 -6.31 0.13
CA VAL A 32 -8.81 -7.76 0.19
C VAL A 32 -10.20 -8.40 0.19
N MET A 33 -10.50 -9.22 -0.81
CA MET A 33 -11.86 -9.74 -1.06
C MET A 33 -12.43 -10.53 0.15
N GLU A 34 -11.56 -11.22 0.89
CA GLU A 34 -11.94 -12.06 2.03
C GLU A 34 -11.94 -11.30 3.37
N ARG A 35 -11.47 -10.05 3.39
CA ARG A 35 -11.21 -9.27 4.62
C ARG A 35 -11.52 -7.78 4.42
N GLU A 36 -12.76 -7.41 4.70
CA GLU A 36 -13.26 -6.02 4.59
C GLU A 36 -12.61 -5.03 5.57
N ASP A 37 -11.89 -5.55 6.56
CA ASP A 37 -11.13 -4.79 7.57
C ASP A 37 -9.66 -4.61 7.21
N LEU A 38 -9.23 -5.07 6.02
CA LEU A 38 -7.84 -5.05 5.59
C LEU A 38 -7.68 -4.43 4.19
N ASN A 39 -6.68 -3.55 4.07
CA ASN A 39 -6.19 -3.00 2.83
C ASN A 39 -4.86 -3.67 2.44
N LYS A 40 -4.78 -4.16 1.21
CA LYS A 40 -3.54 -4.59 0.59
C LYS A 40 -2.70 -3.37 0.22
N VAL A 41 -1.53 -3.27 0.83
CA VAL A 41 -0.59 -2.18 0.61
C VAL A 41 0.22 -2.42 -0.67
N GLU A 42 0.30 -1.41 -1.53
CA GLU A 42 0.80 -1.58 -2.91
C GLU A 42 1.99 -0.67 -3.24
N PHE A 43 2.73 -0.11 -2.28
CA PHE A 43 3.94 0.66 -2.65
C PHE A 43 4.98 -0.25 -3.33
N LEU A 44 5.70 0.23 -4.34
CA LEU A 44 6.83 -0.50 -4.95
C LEU A 44 8.11 0.35 -5.01
N THR A 45 7.98 1.67 -5.02
CA THR A 45 9.12 2.57 -5.29
C THR A 45 9.59 3.37 -4.09
N SER A 46 8.67 3.77 -3.20
CA SER A 46 8.99 4.56 -2.01
C SER A 46 7.85 4.49 -1.00
N PHE A 47 8.11 3.95 0.19
CA PHE A 47 7.12 3.92 1.28
C PHE A 47 6.78 5.34 1.76
N THR A 48 7.78 6.21 1.92
CA THR A 48 7.57 7.59 2.37
C THR A 48 6.69 8.38 1.42
N ASP A 49 6.93 8.26 0.12
CA ASP A 49 6.10 8.95 -0.88
C ASP A 49 4.70 8.35 -0.96
N TYR A 50 4.57 7.03 -0.77
CA TYR A 50 3.29 6.35 -0.70
C TYR A 50 2.42 6.89 0.44
N VAL A 51 2.95 6.96 1.67
CA VAL A 51 2.24 7.52 2.83
C VAL A 51 1.87 8.98 2.60
N ARG A 52 2.80 9.81 2.09
CA ARG A 52 2.51 11.21 1.75
C ARG A 52 1.42 11.35 0.68
N SER A 53 1.35 10.40 -0.25
CA SER A 53 0.30 10.35 -1.27
C SER A 53 -1.05 10.00 -0.65
N ILE A 54 -1.11 9.05 0.28
CA ILE A 54 -2.32 8.74 1.06
C ILE A 54 -2.78 9.99 1.81
N GLU A 55 -1.91 10.63 2.58
CA GLU A 55 -2.22 11.84 3.35
C GLU A 55 -2.72 12.99 2.46
N LYS A 56 -2.07 13.18 1.30
CA LYS A 56 -2.49 14.17 0.29
C LYS A 56 -3.91 13.91 -0.22
N LEU A 57 -4.27 12.65 -0.46
CA LEU A 57 -5.62 12.28 -0.89
C LEU A 57 -6.64 12.39 0.26
N MET A 58 -6.24 12.07 1.49
CA MET A 58 -7.08 12.24 2.68
C MET A 58 -7.45 13.70 2.92
N ALA A 59 -6.60 14.66 2.55
CA ALA A 59 -6.95 16.08 2.61
C ALA A 59 -8.16 16.46 1.72
N LEU A 60 -8.51 15.63 0.74
CA LEU A 60 -9.69 15.82 -0.11
C LEU A 60 -10.97 15.27 0.52
N ARG A 61 -10.88 14.50 1.62
CA ARG A 61 -11.99 13.78 2.27
C ARG A 61 -13.28 14.59 2.40
N PRO A 62 -13.30 15.89 2.79
CA PRO A 62 -14.55 16.65 2.90
C PRO A 62 -15.33 16.81 1.57
N PHE A 63 -14.68 16.59 0.43
CA PHE A 63 -15.26 16.75 -0.90
C PHE A 63 -15.48 15.42 -1.64
N VAL A 64 -14.97 14.31 -1.10
CA VAL A 64 -15.08 12.99 -1.74
C VAL A 64 -16.38 12.32 -1.30
N LYS A 65 -17.23 12.00 -2.28
CA LYS A 65 -18.46 11.23 -2.10
C LYS A 65 -18.31 9.78 -2.53
N VAL A 66 -17.39 9.53 -3.46
CA VAL A 66 -17.13 8.23 -4.06
C VAL A 66 -15.63 8.02 -4.22
N ILE A 67 -15.12 6.86 -3.81
CA ILE A 67 -13.81 6.38 -4.21
C ILE A 67 -14.02 5.26 -5.23
N ALA A 68 -13.62 5.50 -6.47
CA ALA A 68 -13.67 4.53 -7.55
C ALA A 68 -12.30 3.84 -7.67
N MET A 69 -12.17 2.66 -7.07
CA MET A 69 -10.92 1.90 -7.07
C MET A 69 -10.61 1.32 -8.45
N SER A 70 -9.32 1.10 -8.75
CA SER A 70 -8.89 0.37 -9.94
C SER A 70 -9.29 -1.11 -9.91
N HIS A 71 -9.55 -1.64 -8.72
CA HIS A 71 -9.85 -3.05 -8.49
C HIS A 71 -11.06 -3.22 -7.59
N LEU A 72 -11.93 -4.17 -7.97
CA LEU A 72 -13.06 -4.70 -7.20
C LEU A 72 -14.18 -3.69 -6.92
N TYR A 73 -13.98 -2.79 -5.97
CA TYR A 73 -15.06 -2.07 -5.28
C TYR A 73 -15.13 -0.58 -5.63
N VAL A 74 -16.30 0.00 -5.36
CA VAL A 74 -16.52 1.44 -5.27
C VAL A 74 -17.00 1.74 -3.86
N TYR A 75 -16.36 2.69 -3.18
CA TYR A 75 -16.75 3.10 -1.83
C TYR A 75 -17.59 4.37 -1.87
N THR A 76 -18.63 4.43 -1.04
CA THR A 76 -19.55 5.57 -0.95
C THR A 76 -19.95 5.83 0.50
N GLY A 77 -20.50 7.02 0.78
CA GLY A 77 -21.01 7.34 2.12
C GLY A 77 -19.94 7.20 3.21
N GLU A 78 -20.27 6.49 4.29
CA GLU A 78 -19.37 6.28 5.43
C GLU A 78 -18.16 5.39 5.11
N ASP A 79 -18.20 4.61 4.02
CA ASP A 79 -17.07 3.78 3.62
C ASP A 79 -15.90 4.60 3.05
N VAL A 80 -16.17 5.82 2.54
CA VAL A 80 -15.12 6.70 2.01
C VAL A 80 -14.07 7.04 3.10
N PRO A 81 -14.45 7.65 4.24
CA PRO A 81 -13.47 7.93 5.30
C PRO A 81 -12.91 6.64 5.91
N ARG A 82 -13.73 5.59 6.08
CA ARG A 82 -13.29 4.29 6.62
C ARG A 82 -12.17 3.68 5.79
N PHE A 83 -12.32 3.64 4.47
CA PHE A 83 -11.31 3.08 3.57
C PHE A 83 -10.03 3.92 3.56
N MET A 84 -10.14 5.25 3.58
CA MET A 84 -8.97 6.13 3.67
C MET A 84 -8.17 5.94 4.97
N ASP A 85 -8.86 5.81 6.11
CA ASP A 85 -8.21 5.57 7.40
C ASP A 85 -7.56 4.17 7.44
N MET A 86 -8.23 3.17 6.88
CA MET A 86 -7.70 1.82 6.72
C MET A 86 -6.44 1.79 5.85
N ALA A 87 -6.44 2.51 4.72
CA ALA A 87 -5.29 2.58 3.83
C ALA A 87 -4.03 3.11 4.54
N LEU A 88 -4.17 4.19 5.32
CA LEU A 88 -3.05 4.77 6.07
C LEU A 88 -2.59 3.83 7.20
N ARG A 89 -3.53 3.32 8.00
CA ARG A 89 -3.24 2.39 9.10
C ARG A 89 -2.49 1.17 8.60
N ASP A 90 -2.97 0.53 7.54
CA ASP A 90 -2.41 -0.71 7.05
C ASP A 90 -1.08 -0.49 6.33
N ALA A 91 -0.86 0.68 5.72
CA ALA A 91 0.46 1.07 5.22
C ALA A 91 1.51 1.06 6.35
N HIS A 92 1.20 1.66 7.50
CA HIS A 92 2.10 1.65 8.65
C HIS A 92 2.31 0.25 9.21
N ALA A 93 1.22 -0.51 9.43
CA ALA A 93 1.31 -1.88 9.93
C ALA A 93 2.11 -2.81 9.00
N TYR A 94 1.99 -2.62 7.68
CA TYR A 94 2.74 -3.39 6.69
C TYR A 94 4.23 -3.04 6.68
N ARG A 95 4.58 -1.77 6.90
CA ARG A 95 5.99 -1.40 7.12
C ARG A 95 6.55 -2.10 8.35
N GLU A 96 5.84 -2.07 9.48
CA GLU A 96 6.28 -2.75 10.71
C GLU A 96 6.46 -4.27 10.49
N LEU A 97 5.56 -4.89 9.72
CA LEU A 97 5.69 -6.29 9.32
C LEU A 97 7.00 -6.53 8.53
N ILE A 98 7.30 -5.69 7.54
CA ILE A 98 8.54 -5.79 6.77
C ILE A 98 9.77 -5.59 7.68
N GLU A 99 9.73 -4.61 8.57
CA GLU A 99 10.79 -4.35 9.54
C GLU A 99 11.04 -5.56 10.44
N SER A 100 9.98 -6.26 10.88
CA SER A 100 10.12 -7.47 11.69
C SER A 100 10.84 -8.61 10.95
N TYR A 101 10.57 -8.80 9.65
CA TYR A 101 11.28 -9.79 8.84
C TYR A 101 12.74 -9.39 8.59
N LEU A 102 13.01 -8.09 8.41
CA LEU A 102 14.38 -7.58 8.34
C LEU A 102 15.12 -7.83 9.64
N ASP A 103 14.51 -7.59 10.80
CA ASP A 103 15.12 -7.83 12.11
C ASP A 103 15.41 -9.32 12.35
N MET A 104 14.47 -10.21 12.00
CA MET A 104 14.66 -11.66 12.08
C MET A 104 15.87 -12.15 11.27
N GLU A 105 16.13 -11.51 10.13
CA GLU A 105 17.21 -11.88 9.20
C GLU A 105 18.43 -10.94 9.33
N ASN A 106 18.55 -10.18 10.43
CA ASN A 106 19.67 -9.27 10.74
C ASN A 106 19.95 -8.23 9.64
N GLY A 107 18.89 -7.70 9.03
CA GLY A 107 18.96 -6.70 7.96
C GLY A 107 19.25 -7.27 6.57
N ASP A 108 19.40 -8.58 6.42
CA ASP A 108 19.60 -9.23 5.11
C ASP A 108 18.30 -9.17 4.30
N VAL A 109 18.30 -8.34 3.25
CA VAL A 109 17.14 -8.08 2.39
C VAL A 109 16.71 -9.33 1.62
N GLU A 110 17.65 -10.14 1.12
CA GLU A 110 17.32 -11.32 0.31
C GLU A 110 16.68 -12.40 1.18
N ARG A 111 17.27 -12.65 2.36
CA ARG A 111 16.72 -13.59 3.34
C ARG A 111 15.38 -13.12 3.89
N ALA A 112 15.25 -11.83 4.24
CA ALA A 112 13.98 -11.27 4.73
C ALA A 112 12.87 -11.42 3.69
N THR A 113 13.18 -11.14 2.41
CA THR A 113 12.25 -11.33 1.29
C THR A 113 11.85 -12.80 1.17
N ALA A 114 12.80 -13.74 1.18
CA ALA A 114 12.52 -15.16 1.06
C ALA A 114 11.66 -15.69 2.21
N THR A 115 11.97 -15.28 3.45
CA THR A 115 11.21 -15.63 4.65
C THR A 115 9.79 -15.06 4.59
N MET A 116 9.64 -13.78 4.23
CA MET A 116 8.33 -13.14 4.09
C MET A 116 7.48 -13.80 3.00
N VAL A 117 8.04 -14.10 1.82
CA VAL A 117 7.32 -14.82 0.76
C VAL A 117 6.85 -16.20 1.25
N ARG A 118 7.71 -16.96 1.92
CA ARG A 118 7.33 -18.28 2.44
C ARG A 118 6.16 -18.17 3.41
N VAL A 119 6.23 -17.26 4.39
CA VAL A 119 5.20 -17.13 5.43
C VAL A 119 3.91 -16.52 4.87
N GLU A 120 4.02 -15.39 4.18
CA GLU A 120 2.85 -14.60 3.75
C GLU A 120 2.14 -15.18 2.52
N TYR A 121 2.89 -15.82 1.61
CA TYR A 121 2.33 -16.41 0.38
C TYR A 121 2.16 -17.92 0.51
N ASP A 122 3.25 -18.66 0.75
CA ASP A 122 3.25 -20.12 0.63
C ASP A 122 2.50 -20.80 1.79
N GLU A 123 2.59 -20.25 3.01
CA GLU A 123 1.96 -20.81 4.23
C GLU A 123 0.54 -20.28 4.47
N LYS A 124 0.34 -18.96 4.45
CA LYS A 124 -0.99 -18.36 4.66
C LYS A 124 -1.99 -18.65 3.53
N LYS A 125 -1.50 -18.84 2.30
CA LYS A 125 -2.30 -19.16 1.10
C LYS A 125 -3.50 -18.22 0.88
N SER A 126 -3.40 -16.99 1.33
CA SER A 126 -4.44 -15.96 1.22
C SER A 126 -4.18 -14.98 0.08
N VAL A 127 -3.16 -15.23 -0.74
CA VAL A 127 -2.77 -14.37 -1.86
C VAL A 127 -3.14 -15.05 -3.19
N TYR A 128 -3.97 -14.38 -3.98
CA TYR A 128 -4.43 -14.86 -5.29
C TYR A 128 -3.54 -14.41 -6.47
N GLN A 129 -2.66 -13.43 -6.24
CA GLN A 129 -1.70 -12.95 -7.23
C GLN A 129 -0.75 -14.08 -7.65
N GLU A 130 -0.32 -14.10 -8.92
CA GLU A 130 0.69 -15.05 -9.37
C GLU A 130 2.01 -14.87 -8.60
N ARG A 131 2.66 -16.00 -8.27
CA ARG A 131 3.77 -16.03 -7.32
C ARG A 131 4.96 -15.18 -7.74
N ASN A 132 5.40 -15.23 -9.00
CA ASN A 132 6.55 -14.44 -9.46
C ASN A 132 6.27 -12.94 -9.38
N ALA A 133 5.06 -12.52 -9.75
CA ALA A 133 4.64 -11.13 -9.58
C ALA A 133 4.62 -10.71 -8.09
N TYR A 134 4.15 -11.59 -7.21
CA TYR A 134 4.16 -11.33 -5.76
C TYR A 134 5.59 -11.21 -5.22
N VAL A 135 6.48 -12.14 -5.58
CA VAL A 135 7.90 -12.11 -5.18
C VAL A 135 8.57 -10.82 -5.65
N ALA A 136 8.31 -10.38 -6.88
CA ALA A 136 8.86 -9.13 -7.40
C ALA A 136 8.39 -7.91 -6.57
N ASN A 137 7.11 -7.86 -6.21
CA ASN A 137 6.54 -6.79 -5.40
C ASN A 137 7.15 -6.77 -3.98
N VAL A 138 7.17 -7.92 -3.29
CA VAL A 138 7.74 -8.03 -1.94
C VAL A 138 9.23 -7.66 -1.96
N THR A 139 9.98 -8.11 -2.98
CA THR A 139 11.40 -7.75 -3.13
C THR A 139 11.58 -6.23 -3.23
N ALA A 140 10.75 -5.54 -4.02
CA ALA A 140 10.80 -4.09 -4.16
C ALA A 140 10.43 -3.38 -2.84
N GLN A 141 9.41 -3.89 -2.14
CA GLN A 141 8.92 -3.34 -0.87
C GLN A 141 9.96 -3.46 0.25
N VAL A 142 10.53 -4.66 0.44
CA VAL A 142 11.57 -4.90 1.45
C VAL A 142 12.79 -4.03 1.18
N LYS A 143 13.23 -3.92 -0.08
CA LYS A 143 14.33 -3.01 -0.47
C LYS A 143 14.03 -1.55 -0.12
N ALA A 144 12.81 -1.08 -0.42
CA ALA A 144 12.43 0.30 -0.14
C ALA A 144 12.40 0.59 1.37
N VAL A 145 11.92 -0.34 2.20
CA VAL A 145 11.92 -0.19 3.67
C VAL A 145 13.33 -0.29 4.25
N ALA A 146 14.15 -1.25 3.80
CA ALA A 146 15.54 -1.36 4.25
C ALA A 146 16.37 -0.09 3.96
N ALA A 147 16.15 0.53 2.79
CA ALA A 147 16.80 1.79 2.43
C ALA A 147 16.37 2.97 3.33
N LEU A 148 15.20 2.91 3.96
CA LEU A 148 14.77 3.93 4.94
C LEU A 148 15.50 3.77 6.28
N ARG A 149 15.73 2.53 6.75
CA ARG A 149 16.50 2.26 7.98
C ARG A 149 17.91 2.81 7.90
N GLY A 150 18.62 2.52 6.81
CA GLY A 150 19.99 3.03 6.59
C GLY A 150 20.09 4.56 6.45
N ARG A 151 18.99 5.29 6.31
CA ARG A 151 18.96 6.77 6.33
C ARG A 151 18.68 7.35 7.72
N ILE A 152 18.16 6.55 8.64
CA ILE A 152 17.91 6.94 10.03
C ILE A 152 19.15 6.65 10.89
N ASP A 153 19.92 5.62 10.52
CA ASP A 153 21.16 5.21 11.20
C ASP A 153 22.42 6.01 10.78
N ASN A 154 22.28 7.00 9.87
CA ASN A 154 23.33 7.92 9.41
C ASN A 154 23.00 9.36 9.77
#